data_AF-A0A7S3Y8B5-F1
#
_entry.id   AF-A0A7S3Y8B5-F1
#
_cell.length_a   1.000
_cell.length_b   1.000
_cell.length_c   1.000
_cell.angle_alpha   90.00
_cell.angle_beta   90.00
_cell.angle_gamma   90.00
#
_symmetry.space_group_name_H-M   'P 1'
#
loop_
_entity.id
_entity.type
_entity.pdbx_description
1 polymer ?
#
loop_
_entity_poly.entity_id
_entity_poly.type
_entity_poly.pdbx_seq_one_letter_code
_entity_poly.pdbx_strand_id
1 'polypeptide(L)'
;EIYYEESGNPHGKPVVLLHGGPGGGGATGLRRFFDPQVYRIIRFDQRGCGNSVPHACLEENTTWHSVADVEALRKHLGVDRWMVFGGSWGSCLALSYAVTHPER
;
A
#
# COMPACT_ATOMS: atom_id res chain seq x y z
N GLU A 1 -3.50 -9.09 10.83
CA GLU A 1 -2.70 -9.55 9.68
C GLU A 1 -3.07 -8.73 8.45
N ILE A 2 -2.07 -8.27 7.70
CA ILE A 2 -2.26 -7.47 6.49
C ILE A 2 -2.10 -8.34 5.26
N TYR A 3 -3.11 -8.34 4.40
CA TYR A 3 -3.03 -8.97 3.08
C TYR A 3 -2.24 -8.08 2.12
N TYR A 4 -1.33 -8.67 1.34
CA TYR A 4 -0.68 -8.01 0.22
C TYR A 4 -0.54 -8.96 -0.98
N GLU A 5 -0.35 -8.38 -2.15
CA GLU A 5 -0.06 -9.10 -3.39
C GLU A 5 0.96 -8.33 -4.23
N GLU A 6 1.68 -9.07 -5.07
CA GLU A 6 2.61 -8.54 -6.05
C GLU A 6 2.17 -8.92 -7.46
N SER A 7 2.33 -8.00 -8.41
CA SER A 7 2.02 -8.22 -9.82
C SER A 7 2.96 -7.43 -10.73
N GLY A 8 2.91 -7.71 -12.03
CA GLY A 8 3.82 -7.11 -13.01
C GLY A 8 5.17 -7.81 -13.04
N ASN A 9 6.24 -7.04 -13.23
CA ASN A 9 7.60 -7.53 -13.36
C ASN A 9 8.28 -7.60 -11.99
N PRO A 10 8.65 -8.78 -11.47
CA PRO A 10 9.32 -8.91 -10.15
C PRO A 10 10.65 -8.16 -10.03
N HIS A 11 11.29 -7.85 -11.16
CA HIS A 11 12.52 -7.06 -11.24
C HIS A 11 12.30 -5.62 -11.74
N GLY A 12 11.03 -5.20 -11.85
CA GLY A 12 10.64 -3.87 -12.31
C GLY A 12 10.79 -2.79 -11.25
N LYS A 13 10.46 -1.55 -11.61
CA LYS A 13 10.44 -0.41 -10.69
C LYS A 13 9.35 -0.63 -9.63
N PRO A 14 9.67 -0.60 -8.33
CA PRO A 14 8.69 -0.87 -7.28
C PRO A 14 7.72 0.31 -7.13
N VAL A 15 6.43 -0.01 -7.04
CA VAL A 15 5.37 0.94 -6.73
C VAL A 15 4.41 0.33 -5.71
N VAL A 16 4.10 1.07 -4.65
CA VAL A 16 3.08 0.70 -3.67
C VAL A 16 1.77 1.43 -3.97
N LEU A 17 0.68 0.67 -4.03
CA LEU A 17 -0.66 1.17 -4.32
C LEU A 17 -1.45 1.34 -3.02
N LEU A 18 -1.83 2.59 -2.72
CA LEU A 18 -2.60 2.96 -1.53
C LEU A 18 -4.06 3.21 -1.94
N HIS A 19 -4.96 2.30 -1.56
CA HIS A 19 -6.37 2.43 -1.86
C HIS A 19 -7.06 3.54 -1.04
N GLY A 20 -8.17 4.05 -1.58
CA GLY A 20 -9.02 5.04 -0.92
C GLY A 20 -9.97 4.46 0.13
N GLY A 21 -10.93 5.26 0.57
CA GLY A 21 -11.86 4.95 1.66
C GLY A 21 -11.84 6.07 2.72
N PRO A 22 -11.24 5.87 3.93
CA PRO A 22 -10.52 4.67 4.38
C PRO A 22 -11.40 3.41 4.45
N GLY A 23 -10.78 2.24 4.45
CA GLY A 23 -11.50 0.96 4.50
C GLY A 23 -12.06 0.47 3.16
N GLY A 24 -11.63 1.05 2.02
CA GLY A 24 -12.10 0.64 0.69
C GLY A 24 -11.77 -0.81 0.37
N GLY A 25 -10.49 -1.20 0.49
CA GLY A 25 -9.98 -2.56 0.29
C GLY A 25 -10.32 -3.18 -1.08
N GLY A 26 -9.79 -4.36 -1.37
CA GLY A 26 -10.28 -5.27 -2.43
C GLY A 26 -10.21 -4.79 -3.90
N ALA A 27 -9.97 -3.51 -4.16
CA ALA A 27 -10.04 -2.92 -5.48
C ALA A 27 -8.75 -3.18 -6.27
N THR A 28 -8.84 -4.04 -7.28
CA THR A 28 -7.70 -4.39 -8.15
C THR A 28 -7.50 -3.42 -9.32
N GLY A 29 -8.36 -2.43 -9.49
CA GLY A 29 -8.30 -1.47 -10.61
C GLY A 29 -7.00 -0.65 -10.65
N LEU A 30 -6.42 -0.34 -9.48
CA LEU A 30 -5.23 0.49 -9.36
C LEU A 30 -3.98 -0.12 -10.06
N ARG A 31 -3.90 -1.44 -10.20
CA ARG A 31 -2.76 -2.09 -10.88
C ARG A 31 -2.69 -1.77 -12.38
N ARG A 32 -3.81 -1.37 -12.99
CA ARG A 32 -3.89 -1.09 -14.44
C ARG A 32 -3.36 0.29 -14.84
N PHE A 33 -2.95 1.13 -13.88
CA PHE A 33 -2.26 2.39 -14.16
C PHE A 33 -0.79 2.21 -14.52
N PHE A 34 -0.24 1.00 -14.34
CA PHE A 34 1.18 0.72 -14.50
C PHE A 34 1.39 -0.34 -15.57
N ASP A 35 2.42 -0.14 -16.39
CA ASP A 35 2.86 -1.13 -17.36
C ASP A 35 3.44 -2.35 -16.61
N PRO A 36 2.85 -3.55 -16.74
CA PRO A 36 3.28 -4.73 -16.02
C PRO A 36 4.65 -5.25 -16.48
N GLN A 37 5.19 -4.81 -17.62
CA GLN A 37 6.56 -5.15 -18.03
C GLN A 37 7.62 -4.28 -17.34
N VAL A 38 7.23 -3.08 -16.88
CA VAL A 38 8.16 -2.07 -16.33
C VAL A 38 8.12 -2.03 -14.80
N TYR A 39 6.96 -2.26 -14.18
CA TYR A 39 6.75 -2.06 -12.74
C TYR A 39 6.58 -3.37 -11.97
N ARG A 40 7.19 -3.41 -10.77
CA ARG A 40 6.86 -4.35 -9.68
C ARG A 40 5.74 -3.70 -8.87
N ILE A 41 4.51 -4.15 -9.06
CA ILE A 41 3.31 -3.50 -8.54
C ILE A 41 2.90 -4.19 -7.24
N ILE A 42 2.99 -3.46 -6.14
CA ILE A 42 2.69 -3.95 -4.79
C ILE A 42 1.39 -3.33 -4.31
N ARG A 43 0.43 -4.17 -3.93
CA ARG A 43 -0.83 -3.74 -3.33
C ARG A 43 -1.00 -4.42 -1.98
N PHE A 44 -1.59 -3.71 -1.03
CA PHE A 44 -2.05 -4.31 0.22
C PHE A 44 -3.41 -3.74 0.62
N ASP A 45 -4.14 -4.50 1.44
CA ASP A 45 -5.38 -4.01 2.05
C ASP A 45 -5.06 -3.44 3.43
N GLN A 46 -5.46 -2.19 3.68
CA GLN A 46 -5.28 -1.54 4.98
C GLN A 46 -6.07 -2.29 6.07
N ARG A 47 -5.71 -2.04 7.34
CA ARG A 47 -6.34 -2.68 8.51
C ARG A 47 -7.87 -2.64 8.44
N GLY A 48 -8.49 -3.77 8.75
CA GLY A 48 -9.95 -3.89 8.87
C GLY A 48 -10.72 -3.91 7.55
N CYS A 49 -10.08 -4.00 6.39
CA CYS A 49 -10.80 -4.02 5.10
C CYS A 49 -10.22 -5.02 4.09
N GLY A 50 -10.97 -5.27 3.02
CA GLY A 50 -10.58 -6.20 1.96
C GLY A 50 -10.28 -7.60 2.52
N ASN A 51 -9.10 -8.12 2.19
CA ASN A 51 -8.64 -9.43 2.66
C ASN A 51 -7.81 -9.36 3.96
N SER A 52 -7.60 -8.17 4.53
CA SER A 52 -6.89 -8.02 5.80
C SER A 52 -7.80 -8.38 6.98
N VAL A 53 -7.22 -9.01 8.00
CA VAL A 53 -7.96 -9.54 9.16
C VAL A 53 -7.43 -8.97 10.48
N PRO A 54 -8.29 -8.77 11.51
CA PRO A 54 -9.73 -9.02 11.50
C PRO A 54 -10.52 -7.98 10.70
N HIS A 55 -11.52 -8.44 9.94
CA HIS A 55 -12.36 -7.58 9.11
C HIS A 55 -13.18 -6.61 9.97
N ALA A 56 -13.33 -5.36 9.52
CA ALA A 56 -14.00 -4.25 10.22
C ALA A 56 -13.42 -3.90 11.60
N CYS A 57 -12.21 -4.37 11.93
CA CYS A 57 -11.57 -4.03 13.20
C CYS A 57 -11.12 -2.57 13.24
N LEU A 58 -11.43 -1.91 14.36
CA LEU A 58 -11.05 -0.52 14.63
C LEU A 58 -9.91 -0.40 15.66
N GLU A 59 -9.56 -1.49 16.32
CA GLU A 59 -8.43 -1.53 17.24
C GLU A 59 -7.13 -1.29 16.46
N GLU A 60 -6.32 -0.35 16.96
CA GLU A 60 -5.06 0.04 16.33
C GLU A 60 -5.21 0.39 14.84
N ASN A 61 -6.35 0.96 14.45
CA ASN A 61 -6.67 1.33 13.08
C ASN A 61 -6.67 2.86 12.91
N THR A 62 -5.47 3.44 12.95
CA THR A 62 -5.24 4.88 12.82
C THR A 62 -4.30 5.17 11.64
N THR A 63 -4.24 6.41 11.16
CA THR A 63 -3.30 6.83 10.11
C THR A 63 -1.85 6.39 10.39
N TRP A 64 -1.37 6.55 11.61
CA TRP A 64 0.03 6.23 11.95
C TRP A 64 0.31 4.73 11.98
N HIS A 65 -0.69 3.92 12.34
CA HIS A 65 -0.62 2.47 12.19
C HIS A 65 -0.57 2.07 10.72
N SER A 66 -1.36 2.72 9.84
CA SER A 66 -1.25 2.49 8.39
C SER A 66 0.09 2.93 7.82
N VAL A 67 0.67 4.06 8.28
CA VAL A 67 2.03 4.48 7.89
C VAL A 67 3.07 3.44 8.31
N ALA A 68 2.96 2.90 9.53
CA ALA A 68 3.84 1.85 10.02
C ALA A 68 3.71 0.55 9.20
N ASP A 69 2.48 0.18 8.80
CA ASP A 69 2.24 -0.99 7.95
C ASP A 69 2.89 -0.84 6.56
N VAL A 70 2.84 0.36 5.97
CA VAL A 70 3.52 0.65 4.69
C VAL A 70 5.04 0.45 4.83
N GLU A 71 5.66 0.95 5.90
CA GLU A 71 7.09 0.72 6.16
C GLU A 71 7.41 -0.76 6.44
N ALA A 72 6.57 -1.44 7.23
CA ALA A 72 6.76 -2.85 7.53
C ALA A 72 6.73 -3.69 6.26
N LEU A 73 5.77 -3.41 5.35
CA LEU A 73 5.68 -4.07 4.06
C LEU A 73 6.90 -3.79 3.18
N ARG A 74 7.37 -2.53 3.10
CA ARG A 74 8.56 -2.16 2.34
C ARG A 74 9.78 -2.98 2.78
N LYS A 75 10.00 -3.06 4.09
CA LYS A 75 11.12 -3.82 4.70
C LYS A 75 10.98 -5.32 4.46
N HIS A 76 9.78 -5.87 4.66
CA HIS A 76 9.46 -7.28 4.42
C HIS A 76 9.75 -7.70 2.98
N LEU A 77 9.48 -6.82 2.01
CA LEU A 77 9.70 -7.08 0.58
C LEU A 77 11.13 -6.75 0.10
N GLY A 78 12.01 -6.29 0.99
CA GLY A 78 13.39 -5.93 0.66
C GLY A 78 13.52 -4.76 -0.33
N VAL A 79 12.53 -3.85 -0.36
CA VAL A 79 12.53 -2.70 -1.26
C VAL A 79 13.24 -1.53 -0.58
N ASP A 80 14.29 -0.98 -1.18
CA ASP A 80 15.01 0.17 -0.59
C ASP A 80 14.17 1.46 -0.66
N ARG A 81 13.73 1.81 -1.88
CA ARG A 81 12.83 2.93 -2.18
C ARG A 81 11.77 2.54 -3.21
N TRP A 82 10.62 3.18 -3.16
CA TRP A 82 9.52 2.93 -4.11
C TRP A 82 8.72 4.16 -4.47
N MET A 83 7.99 4.07 -5.59
CA MET A 83 6.96 5.05 -5.90
C MET A 83 5.74 4.81 -4.99
N VAL A 84 5.20 5.87 -4.42
CA VAL A 84 3.95 5.83 -3.65
C VAL A 84 2.82 6.37 -4.52
N PHE A 85 1.83 5.53 -4.80
CA PHE A 85 0.68 5.89 -5.64
C PHE A 85 -0.62 5.76 -4.84
N GLY A 86 -1.35 6.86 -4.66
CA GLY A 86 -2.60 6.87 -3.90
C GLY A 86 -3.56 7.95 -4.37
N GLY A 87 -4.86 7.63 -4.35
CA GLY A 87 -5.95 8.55 -4.70
C GLY A 87 -7.05 8.55 -3.63
N SER A 88 -7.79 9.67 -3.51
CA SER A 88 -8.75 9.89 -2.41
C SER A 88 -8.05 9.75 -1.05
N TRP A 89 -8.58 9.02 -0.07
CA TRP A 89 -7.86 8.73 1.18
C TRP A 89 -6.44 8.16 0.97
N GLY A 90 -6.21 7.44 -0.13
CA GLY A 90 -4.88 6.96 -0.50
C GLY A 90 -3.87 8.09 -0.71
N SER A 91 -4.29 9.29 -1.13
CA SER A 91 -3.40 10.46 -1.21
C SER A 91 -3.07 11.03 0.17
N CYS A 92 -4.03 11.04 1.10
CA CYS A 92 -3.78 11.41 2.50
C CYS A 92 -2.75 10.47 3.14
N LEU A 93 -2.89 9.16 2.93
CA LEU A 93 -1.92 8.18 3.42
C LEU A 93 -0.56 8.32 2.71
N ALA A 94 -0.55 8.56 1.39
CA ALA A 94 0.68 8.79 0.63
C ALA A 94 1.48 9.98 1.17
N LEU A 95 0.82 11.12 1.41
CA LEU A 95 1.45 12.32 1.98
C LEU A 95 1.93 12.08 3.41
N SER A 96 1.11 11.44 4.25
CA SER A 96 1.47 11.12 5.63
C SER A 96 2.70 10.22 5.69
N TYR A 97 2.77 9.20 4.83
CA TYR A 97 3.91 8.31 4.71
C TYR A 97 5.16 9.04 4.20
N ALA A 98 5.05 9.79 3.10
CA ALA A 98 6.18 10.47 2.47
C ALA A 98 6.80 11.56 3.36
N VAL A 99 6.00 12.28 4.16
CA VAL A 99 6.52 13.27 5.12
C VAL A 99 7.22 12.58 6.30
N THR A 100 6.74 11.40 6.71
CA THR A 100 7.32 10.63 7.82
C THR A 100 8.60 9.89 7.42
N HIS A 101 8.67 9.44 6.16
CA HIS A 101 9.77 8.65 5.60
C HIS A 101 10.26 9.24 4.26
N PRO A 102 10.80 10.47 4.25
CA PRO A 102 11.10 11.21 3.02
C PRO A 102 12.19 10.58 2.15
N GLU A 103 12.99 9.67 2.71
CA GLU A 103 14.05 8.96 2.00
C GLU A 103 13.61 7.63 1.36
N ARG A 104 12.33 7.24 1.47
CA ARG A 104 11.79 5.93 1.08
C ARG A 104 10.88 5.94 -0.15
#